data_AF-A0A7R6WKD2-F1
#
_entry.id   AF-A0A7R6WKD2-F1
#
_cell.length_a   1.000
_cell.length_b   1.000
_cell.length_c   1.000
_cell.angle_alpha   90.00
_cell.angle_beta   90.00
_cell.angle_gamma   90.00
#
_symmetry.space_group_name_H-M   'P 1'
#
loop_
_entity.id
_entity.type
_entity.pdbx_description
1 polymer ?
#
loop_
_entity_poly.entity_id
_entity_poly.type
_entity_poly.pdbx_seq_one_letter_code
_entity_poly.pdbx_strand_id
1 'polypeptide(L)'
;MKHLHRTASLGVALALFTALTPALADSTATVGGLVNKGLVGVGRIPAAQRDKFGETFGSGSGMAIDTASWTHDAGTYKGSLWLLPDRGYNVAGTTDYRPRLNTIGIEFTPAAPGAAGQEQTEVKATLADTMLLTDDKGADATGLDPLSDVRAAAGDMPMLPVATNGKLALDNEAIVRLPDGSMFISDEYGPNIYRFSAQGRLLSATQPPAALVPMRKGKPNFSSDNPGPGAAEPDPKDPDTGRQNNQGLEGMAMTPDGKFLIAVLQSAARQDGGDSGSTRQNTRALVYDASDLAHLKLAHEYVVPLPVFKDAKGKTKIAAQSEIVALSDTSFLMLARDSGNGQGVKGDTSLLRQIFVVDVSAATDIAGGSFDAADKPVAPKGVLDPSVTPAKLTPFIDINDNAQLNRFGLHNGAPNDHNNLSEKWEAMSLASVLDPKLPDDYFLFVANDNDFLAQDGFQVGAPYKADDGANVDTMFLVYQVTLPGLAKK
;
A
#
# COMPACT_ATOMS: atom_id res chain seq x y z
N MET A 1 -82.96 4.24 45.42
CA MET A 1 -82.67 3.12 44.51
C MET A 1 -82.26 3.68 43.15
N LYS A 2 -81.03 3.35 42.70
CA LYS A 2 -80.67 2.91 41.33
C LYS A 2 -81.36 3.64 40.15
N HIS A 3 -80.70 4.30 39.20
CA HIS A 3 -79.53 3.88 38.43
C HIS A 3 -78.83 5.08 37.76
N LEU A 4 -77.54 4.86 37.49
CA LEU A 4 -76.54 5.70 36.86
C LEU A 4 -76.51 5.50 35.33
N HIS A 5 -75.86 6.45 34.65
CA HIS A 5 -75.11 6.41 33.37
C HIS A 5 -75.61 7.43 32.34
N ARG A 6 -75.02 8.63 32.30
CA ARG A 6 -73.70 9.07 31.76
C ARG A 6 -73.72 9.22 30.23
N THR A 7 -73.80 10.48 29.84
CA THR A 7 -73.69 11.07 28.51
C THR A 7 -72.25 11.05 27.99
N ALA A 8 -72.15 10.92 26.66
CA ALA A 8 -70.93 10.85 25.87
C ALA A 8 -70.23 12.21 25.73
N SER A 9 -68.90 12.17 25.63
CA SER A 9 -68.07 13.28 25.17
C SER A 9 -67.04 12.76 24.17
N LEU A 10 -67.01 13.43 23.01
CA LEU A 10 -66.12 13.23 21.87
C LEU A 10 -64.65 13.46 22.26
N GLY A 11 -63.77 12.50 21.95
CA GLY A 11 -62.32 12.64 22.06
C GLY A 11 -61.67 12.49 20.69
N VAL A 12 -61.12 13.58 20.15
CA VAL A 12 -60.29 13.59 18.95
C VAL A 12 -58.90 13.07 19.33
N ALA A 13 -58.50 11.92 18.79
CA ALA A 13 -57.15 11.39 18.94
C ALA A 13 -56.23 12.01 17.88
N LEU A 14 -55.32 12.89 18.31
CA LEU A 14 -54.22 13.38 17.50
C LEU A 14 -53.10 12.33 17.53
N ALA A 15 -52.96 11.54 16.47
CA ALA A 15 -51.86 10.60 16.32
C ALA A 15 -50.57 11.36 15.99
N LEU A 16 -49.72 11.55 16.99
CA LEU A 16 -48.32 11.93 16.79
C LEU A 16 -47.59 10.73 16.17
N PHE A 17 -47.41 10.75 14.85
CA PHE A 17 -46.41 9.94 14.20
C PHE A 17 -45.03 10.50 14.58
N THR A 18 -44.38 9.91 15.59
CA THR A 18 -42.94 10.03 15.73
C THR A 18 -42.32 9.27 14.56
N ALA A 19 -41.90 9.99 13.54
CA ALA A 19 -40.99 9.47 12.54
C ALA A 19 -39.69 9.10 13.27
N LEU A 20 -39.50 7.81 13.54
CA LEU A 20 -38.19 7.25 13.85
C LEU A 20 -37.34 7.42 12.59
N THR A 21 -36.56 8.50 12.54
CA THR A 21 -35.42 8.57 11.63
C THR A 21 -34.55 7.35 11.93
N PRO A 22 -34.23 6.48 10.96
CA PRO A 22 -33.23 5.46 11.20
C PRO A 22 -31.93 6.20 11.50
N ALA A 23 -31.42 6.03 12.72
CA ALA A 23 -30.04 6.35 13.00
C ALA A 23 -29.21 5.54 12.00
N LEU A 24 -28.46 6.22 11.14
CA LEU A 24 -27.41 5.61 10.34
C LEU A 24 -26.49 4.91 11.33
N ALA A 25 -26.58 3.59 11.40
CA ALA A 25 -25.65 2.80 12.18
C ALA A 25 -24.29 2.96 11.50
N ASP A 26 -23.37 3.69 12.13
CA ASP A 26 -21.96 3.68 11.74
C ASP A 26 -21.50 2.21 11.71
N SER A 27 -21.03 1.78 10.54
CA SER A 27 -20.62 0.42 10.21
C SER A 27 -19.37 0.02 11.01
N THR A 28 -19.53 -0.26 12.30
CA THR A 28 -18.45 -0.77 13.15
C THR A 28 -18.19 -2.24 12.83
N ALA A 29 -17.27 -2.50 11.90
CA ALA A 29 -16.79 -3.85 11.64
C ALA A 29 -15.86 -4.28 12.80
N THR A 30 -16.16 -5.43 13.42
CA THR A 30 -15.30 -6.03 14.45
C THR A 30 -14.72 -7.34 13.95
N VAL A 31 -13.39 -7.47 13.98
CA VAL A 31 -12.67 -8.69 13.58
C VAL A 31 -11.62 -9.00 14.63
N GLY A 32 -11.79 -10.10 15.38
CA GLY A 32 -10.79 -10.52 16.37
C GLY A 32 -10.47 -9.47 17.45
N GLY A 33 -11.42 -8.58 17.76
CA GLY A 33 -11.23 -7.46 18.70
C GLY A 33 -10.74 -6.15 18.06
N LEU A 34 -10.36 -6.16 16.77
CA LEU A 34 -10.09 -4.95 16.01
C LEU A 34 -11.40 -4.28 15.62
N VAL A 35 -11.46 -2.96 15.66
CA VAL A 35 -12.67 -2.18 15.34
C VAL A 35 -12.35 -1.11 14.30
N ASN A 36 -13.09 -1.07 13.21
CA ASN A 36 -13.12 0.07 12.28
C ASN A 36 -14.13 1.10 12.79
N LYS A 37 -13.68 2.32 13.13
CA LYS A 37 -14.53 3.43 13.59
C LYS A 37 -14.88 4.41 12.47
N GLY A 38 -14.51 4.11 11.23
CA GLY A 38 -14.86 4.87 10.04
C GLY A 38 -13.82 5.91 9.64
N LEU A 39 -14.11 6.55 8.51
CA LEU A 39 -13.30 7.62 7.93
C LEU A 39 -13.49 8.90 8.76
N VAL A 40 -12.38 9.49 9.19
CA VAL A 40 -12.33 10.68 10.05
C VAL A 40 -11.54 11.83 9.44
N GLY A 41 -10.94 11.67 8.27
CA GLY A 41 -10.28 12.78 7.60
C GLY A 41 -9.90 12.49 6.17
N VAL A 42 -9.91 13.55 5.36
CA VAL A 42 -9.38 13.57 4.01
C VAL A 42 -8.47 14.79 3.85
N GLY A 43 -7.43 14.66 3.03
CA GLY A 43 -6.64 15.79 2.56
C GLY A 43 -5.94 15.49 1.26
N ARG A 44 -5.38 16.53 0.64
CA ARG A 44 -4.73 16.43 -0.67
C ARG A 44 -3.45 17.24 -0.77
N ILE A 45 -2.55 16.79 -1.65
CA ILE A 45 -1.46 17.58 -2.24
C ILE A 45 -1.70 17.61 -3.77
N PRO A 46 -1.64 18.78 -4.42
CA PRO A 46 -1.89 18.88 -5.86
C PRO A 46 -0.99 17.97 -6.69
N ALA A 47 -1.55 17.36 -7.75
CA ALA A 47 -0.84 16.44 -8.65
C ALA A 47 0.48 17.00 -9.21
N ALA A 48 0.50 18.30 -9.52
CA ALA A 48 1.65 19.00 -10.10
C ALA A 48 2.62 19.57 -9.04
N GLN A 49 2.46 19.21 -7.75
CA GLN A 49 3.38 19.64 -6.70
C GLN A 49 4.81 19.23 -7.07
N ARG A 50 5.71 20.21 -7.04
CA ARG A 50 7.14 19.99 -7.30
C ARG A 50 7.91 19.92 -6.00
N ASP A 51 8.93 19.09 -6.00
CA ASP A 51 9.89 19.05 -4.91
C ASP A 51 10.98 20.11 -5.05
N LYS A 52 11.94 20.11 -4.13
CA LYS A 52 13.07 21.07 -4.15
C LYS A 52 14.02 20.88 -5.32
N PHE A 53 13.97 19.74 -6.02
CA PHE A 53 14.73 19.48 -7.24
C PHE A 53 13.98 19.92 -8.50
N GLY A 54 12.76 20.46 -8.34
CA GLY A 54 11.96 21.02 -9.42
C GLY A 54 11.22 19.96 -10.24
N GLU A 55 11.18 18.72 -9.79
CA GLU A 55 10.45 17.62 -10.44
C GLU A 55 9.11 17.41 -9.74
N THR A 56 8.10 16.94 -10.48
CA THR A 56 6.85 16.46 -9.88
C THR A 56 7.22 15.43 -8.81
N PHE A 57 6.76 15.64 -7.57
CA PHE A 57 7.29 14.88 -6.45
C PHE A 57 6.85 13.40 -6.46
N GLY A 58 5.71 13.11 -7.10
CA GLY A 58 5.03 11.81 -7.06
C GLY A 58 4.56 11.44 -5.65
N SER A 59 3.76 10.40 -5.49
CA SER A 59 3.38 9.96 -4.14
C SER A 59 3.11 8.48 -3.99
N GLY A 60 3.22 8.01 -2.75
CA GLY A 60 2.27 7.08 -2.14
C GLY A 60 2.40 5.58 -2.44
N SER A 61 3.54 5.13 -2.98
CA SER A 61 3.88 3.71 -3.09
C SER A 61 4.23 3.10 -1.71
N GLY A 62 4.64 3.96 -0.76
CA GLY A 62 4.88 3.57 0.63
C GLY A 62 4.87 4.77 1.59
N MET A 63 4.65 4.51 2.88
CA MET A 63 4.57 5.56 3.90
C MET A 63 5.08 5.12 5.27
N ALA A 64 5.75 6.05 5.97
CA ALA A 64 6.11 5.89 7.38
C ALA A 64 5.81 7.17 8.15
N ILE A 65 5.05 7.07 9.24
CA ILE A 65 4.81 8.21 10.14
C ILE A 65 5.97 8.35 11.14
N ASP A 66 6.42 9.59 11.35
CA ASP A 66 7.34 9.93 12.43
C ASP A 66 6.58 10.01 13.76
N THR A 67 6.49 8.87 14.45
CA THR A 67 5.80 8.78 15.74
C THR A 67 6.45 9.64 16.82
N ALA A 68 7.72 10.02 16.68
CA ALA A 68 8.42 10.87 17.64
C ALA A 68 8.03 12.36 17.51
N SER A 69 7.65 12.81 16.31
CA SER A 69 7.11 14.17 16.12
C SER A 69 5.59 14.27 16.25
N TRP A 70 4.90 13.12 16.38
CA TRP A 70 3.44 13.09 16.51
C TRP A 70 2.98 13.61 17.87
N THR A 71 2.23 14.71 17.84
CA THR A 71 1.73 15.42 19.01
C THR A 71 0.26 15.79 18.82
N HIS A 72 -0.42 16.09 19.91
CA HIS A 72 -1.82 16.51 19.90
C HIS A 72 -2.04 17.66 20.88
N ASP A 73 -2.73 18.70 20.43
CA ASP A 73 -3.22 19.80 21.25
C ASP A 73 -4.61 20.23 20.78
N ALA A 74 -5.52 20.43 21.74
CA ALA A 74 -6.87 20.94 21.51
C ALA A 74 -7.65 20.31 20.33
N GLY A 75 -7.55 18.99 20.11
CA GLY A 75 -8.25 18.29 19.03
C GLY A 75 -7.50 18.27 17.69
N THR A 76 -6.32 18.88 17.63
CA THR A 76 -5.48 18.92 16.43
C THR A 76 -4.19 18.17 16.66
N TYR A 77 -3.87 17.29 15.72
CA TYR A 77 -2.64 16.52 15.69
C TYR A 77 -1.62 17.19 14.77
N LYS A 78 -0.35 17.10 15.13
CA LYS A 78 0.76 17.60 14.33
C LYS A 78 1.89 16.60 14.33
N GLY A 79 2.55 16.46 13.19
CA GLY A 79 3.76 15.66 13.06
C GLY A 79 4.27 15.63 11.63
N SER A 80 5.13 14.67 11.34
CA SER A 80 5.63 14.44 9.98
C SER A 80 5.41 12.99 9.56
N LEU A 81 5.37 12.77 8.25
CA LEU A 81 5.46 11.45 7.65
C LEU A 81 6.39 11.50 6.45
N TRP A 82 6.89 10.34 6.06
CA TRP A 82 7.64 10.17 4.83
C TRP A 82 6.77 9.45 3.80
N LEU A 83 6.70 10.00 2.59
CA LEU A 83 6.10 9.36 1.43
C LEU A 83 7.20 8.95 0.45
N LEU A 84 7.09 7.71 -0.01
CA LEU A 84 7.98 7.09 -0.98
C LEU A 84 7.22 6.98 -2.31
N PRO A 85 7.65 7.71 -3.36
CA PRO A 85 7.18 7.45 -4.71
C PRO A 85 7.90 6.26 -5.36
N ASP A 86 7.25 5.64 -6.33
CA ASP A 86 7.83 4.62 -7.22
C ASP A 86 8.90 5.19 -8.16
N ARG A 87 9.20 4.45 -9.23
CA ARG A 87 10.16 4.81 -10.29
C ARG A 87 9.82 6.01 -11.18
N GLY A 88 8.73 6.74 -10.94
CA GLY A 88 8.40 7.96 -11.68
C GLY A 88 7.46 7.76 -12.87
N TYR A 89 7.04 8.87 -13.49
CA TYR A 89 6.14 8.86 -14.66
C TYR A 89 6.66 7.93 -15.78
N ASN A 90 5.87 6.91 -16.13
CA ASN A 90 6.32 5.75 -16.90
C ASN A 90 5.34 5.31 -18.03
N VAL A 91 4.38 6.17 -18.41
CA VAL A 91 3.35 5.87 -19.44
C VAL A 91 3.94 5.48 -20.79
N ALA A 92 5.06 6.08 -21.19
CA ALA A 92 5.73 5.84 -22.47
C ALA A 92 7.00 4.97 -22.34
N GLY A 93 7.18 4.28 -21.21
CA GLY A 93 8.45 3.69 -20.80
C GLY A 93 8.97 4.30 -19.52
N THR A 94 9.76 3.54 -18.77
CA THR A 94 10.47 4.05 -17.58
C THR A 94 11.44 5.18 -17.94
N THR A 95 11.78 6.03 -16.97
CA THR A 95 12.63 7.20 -17.19
C THR A 95 13.82 7.21 -16.21
N ASP A 96 14.83 8.05 -16.47
CA ASP A 96 15.96 8.24 -15.56
C ASP A 96 15.59 9.10 -14.33
N TYR A 97 14.38 8.90 -13.81
CA TYR A 97 13.90 9.52 -12.58
C TYR A 97 14.82 9.13 -11.43
N ARG A 98 15.21 10.11 -10.61
CA ARG A 98 16.04 9.85 -9.43
C ARG A 98 15.13 9.43 -8.27
N PRO A 99 15.27 8.21 -7.74
CA PRO A 99 14.52 7.76 -6.58
C PRO A 99 14.73 8.69 -5.39
N ARG A 100 13.69 8.91 -4.58
CA ARG A 100 13.70 9.89 -3.49
C ARG A 100 12.72 9.54 -2.38
N LEU A 101 12.85 10.23 -1.26
CA LEU A 101 11.92 10.20 -0.13
C LEU A 101 11.43 11.61 0.17
N ASN A 102 10.11 11.77 0.25
CA ASN A 102 9.47 13.06 0.49
C ASN A 102 9.06 13.16 1.96
N THR A 103 9.48 14.22 2.65
CA THR A 103 9.05 14.54 4.01
C THR A 103 7.82 15.44 3.95
N ILE A 104 6.72 14.99 4.53
CA ILE A 104 5.43 15.69 4.55
C ILE A 104 5.14 16.13 5.99
N GLY A 105 4.95 17.43 6.19
CA GLY A 105 4.39 17.97 7.42
C GLY A 105 2.87 17.77 7.43
N ILE A 106 2.33 17.32 8.57
CA ILE A 106 0.92 17.05 8.76
C ILE A 106 0.37 17.91 9.89
N GLU A 107 -0.71 18.64 9.61
CA GLU A 107 -1.66 19.12 10.61
C GLU A 107 -2.99 18.41 10.36
N PHE A 108 -3.51 17.71 11.37
CA PHE A 108 -4.70 16.87 11.23
C PHE A 108 -5.74 17.17 12.30
N THR A 109 -6.96 17.50 11.89
CA THR A 109 -8.11 17.67 12.80
C THR A 109 -9.19 16.68 12.36
N PRO A 110 -9.43 15.58 13.11
CA PRO A 110 -10.43 14.60 12.73
C PRO A 110 -11.84 15.19 12.71
N ALA A 111 -12.60 14.86 11.68
CA ALA A 111 -14.03 15.09 11.62
C ALA A 111 -14.73 14.35 12.77
N ALA A 112 -15.75 14.97 13.35
CA ALA A 112 -16.56 14.32 14.36
C ALA A 112 -17.24 13.06 13.80
N PRO A 113 -17.47 12.01 14.63
CA PRO A 113 -18.23 10.83 14.20
C PRO A 113 -19.56 11.21 13.55
N GLY A 114 -19.85 10.63 12.39
CA GLY A 114 -21.06 10.91 11.62
C GLY A 114 -21.12 12.29 10.94
N ALA A 115 -20.10 13.15 11.06
CA ALA A 115 -20.07 14.44 10.34
C ALA A 115 -20.09 14.21 8.83
N ALA A 116 -20.83 15.05 8.10
CA ALA A 116 -21.00 15.00 6.64
C ALA A 116 -20.81 16.40 6.04
N GLY A 117 -20.67 16.49 4.72
CA GLY A 117 -20.38 17.75 4.03
C GLY A 117 -19.00 18.31 4.38
N GLN A 118 -18.02 17.44 4.60
CA GLN A 118 -16.63 17.84 4.81
C GLN A 118 -16.00 18.29 3.49
N GLU A 119 -15.13 19.29 3.56
CA GLU A 119 -14.48 19.93 2.40
C GLU A 119 -13.08 19.35 2.13
N GLN A 120 -12.77 18.17 2.67
CA GLN A 120 -11.48 17.48 2.52
C GLN A 120 -10.30 18.30 3.05
N THR A 121 -10.52 18.99 4.18
CA THR A 121 -9.55 19.90 4.82
C THR A 121 -8.99 19.35 6.13
N GLU A 122 -9.42 18.16 6.54
CA GLU A 122 -9.11 17.60 7.84
C GLU A 122 -7.62 17.27 7.94
N VAL A 123 -7.01 16.83 6.83
CA VAL A 123 -5.56 16.65 6.71
C VAL A 123 -4.98 17.79 5.87
N LYS A 124 -4.24 18.68 6.52
CA LYS A 124 -3.38 19.64 5.84
C LYS A 124 -1.99 19.05 5.72
N ALA A 125 -1.68 18.54 4.51
CA ALA A 125 -0.39 17.98 4.16
C ALA A 125 0.48 19.02 3.44
N THR A 126 1.77 19.08 3.75
CA THR A 126 2.71 20.03 3.12
C THR A 126 4.04 19.33 2.84
N LEU A 127 4.48 19.34 1.58
CA LEU A 127 5.82 18.87 1.21
C LEU A 127 6.87 19.79 1.85
N ALA A 128 7.58 19.27 2.86
CA ALA A 128 8.53 20.02 3.66
C ALA A 128 9.97 19.88 3.15
N ASP A 129 10.35 18.67 2.74
CA ASP A 129 11.68 18.38 2.17
C ASP A 129 11.64 17.14 1.27
N THR A 130 12.69 16.95 0.48
CA THR A 130 12.88 15.76 -0.34
C THR A 130 14.34 15.31 -0.31
N MET A 131 14.59 14.03 -0.15
CA MET A 131 15.94 13.44 -0.10
C MET A 131 16.12 12.43 -1.22
N LEU A 132 17.19 12.52 -2.00
CA LEU A 132 17.49 11.52 -3.04
C LEU A 132 18.04 10.24 -2.42
N LEU A 133 17.73 9.11 -3.05
CA LEU A 133 18.35 7.82 -2.76
C LEU A 133 19.53 7.61 -3.72
N THR A 134 20.65 7.17 -3.17
CA THR A 134 21.92 6.97 -3.88
C THR A 134 22.45 5.57 -3.63
N ASP A 135 23.27 5.07 -4.55
CA ASP A 135 23.89 3.77 -4.42
C ASP A 135 24.96 3.74 -3.30
N ASP A 136 25.55 2.56 -3.09
CA ASP A 136 26.58 2.29 -2.09
C ASP A 136 27.89 3.03 -2.35
N LYS A 137 28.04 3.71 -3.49
CA LYS A 137 29.17 4.56 -3.88
C LYS A 137 28.82 6.05 -3.78
N GLY A 138 27.54 6.40 -3.66
CA GLY A 138 27.02 7.75 -3.59
C GLY A 138 26.66 8.34 -4.96
N ALA A 139 26.54 7.49 -5.98
CA ALA A 139 26.01 7.88 -7.28
C ALA A 139 24.47 7.86 -7.25
N ASP A 140 23.84 8.69 -8.08
CA ASP A 140 22.39 8.71 -8.24
C ASP A 140 21.88 7.33 -8.71
N ALA A 141 20.80 6.86 -8.08
CA ALA A 141 20.00 5.75 -8.58
C ALA A 141 19.06 6.21 -9.71
N THR A 142 18.35 5.27 -10.33
CA THR A 142 17.46 5.52 -11.47
C THR A 142 16.16 4.73 -11.36
N GLY A 143 15.07 5.26 -11.92
CA GLY A 143 13.80 4.57 -12.11
C GLY A 143 13.74 3.73 -13.40
N LEU A 144 14.79 3.73 -14.22
CA LEU A 144 14.83 2.97 -15.47
C LEU A 144 14.71 1.46 -15.23
N ASP A 145 14.01 0.79 -16.15
CA ASP A 145 13.98 -0.66 -16.24
C ASP A 145 15.43 -1.22 -16.35
N PRO A 146 15.84 -2.15 -15.46
CA PRO A 146 17.20 -2.69 -15.45
C PRO A 146 17.49 -3.64 -16.63
N LEU A 147 16.47 -4.12 -17.34
CA LEU A 147 16.59 -5.08 -18.42
C LEU A 147 17.40 -6.33 -17.99
N SER A 148 18.43 -6.69 -18.76
CA SER A 148 19.30 -7.84 -18.47
C SER A 148 20.54 -7.51 -17.64
N ASP A 149 20.78 -6.23 -17.33
CA ASP A 149 22.01 -5.81 -16.68
C ASP A 149 21.93 -6.05 -15.17
N VAL A 150 22.97 -6.74 -14.65
CA VAL A 150 23.04 -7.17 -13.26
C VAL A 150 24.41 -6.85 -12.70
N ARG A 151 24.44 -6.11 -11.59
CA ARG A 151 25.66 -5.93 -10.80
C ARG A 151 25.90 -7.19 -9.97
N ALA A 152 27.08 -7.77 -10.09
CA ALA A 152 27.47 -8.94 -9.30
C ALA A 152 27.49 -8.62 -7.80
N ALA A 153 27.21 -9.65 -6.99
CA ALA A 153 27.25 -9.54 -5.53
C ALA A 153 28.64 -9.14 -5.02
N ALA A 154 28.69 -8.27 -4.01
CA ALA A 154 29.91 -7.79 -3.39
C ALA A 154 29.63 -7.20 -2.00
N GLY A 155 30.41 -7.60 -0.99
CA GLY A 155 30.21 -7.13 0.39
C GLY A 155 28.81 -7.48 0.91
N ASP A 156 28.11 -6.49 1.48
CA ASP A 156 26.75 -6.62 2.04
C ASP A 156 25.67 -6.45 0.95
N MET A 157 26.04 -6.56 -0.33
CA MET A 157 25.13 -6.48 -1.47
C MET A 157 25.02 -7.84 -2.16
N PRO A 158 23.79 -8.33 -2.41
CA PRO A 158 23.56 -9.44 -3.31
C PRO A 158 23.74 -8.96 -4.75
N MET A 159 23.31 -9.76 -5.73
CA MET A 159 23.18 -9.24 -7.08
C MET A 159 22.10 -8.15 -7.14
N LEU A 160 22.37 -7.08 -7.89
CA LEU A 160 21.51 -5.90 -7.91
C LEU A 160 21.09 -5.52 -9.32
N PRO A 161 19.84 -5.04 -9.51
CA PRO A 161 19.37 -4.51 -10.79
C PRO A 161 20.14 -3.23 -11.13
N VAL A 162 20.66 -3.17 -12.35
CA VAL A 162 21.34 -1.98 -12.87
C VAL A 162 20.76 -1.67 -14.24
N ALA A 163 20.42 -0.41 -14.49
CA ALA A 163 19.95 0.01 -15.81
C ALA A 163 21.12 0.15 -16.80
N THR A 164 20.80 0.26 -18.08
CA THR A 164 21.77 0.37 -19.18
C THR A 164 22.70 1.59 -19.07
N ASN A 165 22.34 2.59 -18.26
CA ASN A 165 23.17 3.75 -17.94
C ASN A 165 24.18 3.49 -16.78
N GLY A 166 24.22 2.26 -16.24
CA GLY A 166 25.13 1.84 -15.17
C GLY A 166 24.68 2.21 -13.75
N LYS A 167 23.52 2.83 -13.58
CA LYS A 167 22.98 3.21 -12.26
C LYS A 167 22.18 2.06 -11.64
N LEU A 168 22.17 2.00 -10.30
CA LEU A 168 21.25 1.16 -9.55
C LEU A 168 19.81 1.52 -9.94
N ALA A 169 19.05 0.53 -10.43
CA ALA A 169 17.64 0.69 -10.78
C ALA A 169 16.77 0.39 -9.55
N LEU A 170 15.81 1.26 -9.25
CA LEU A 170 14.88 1.11 -8.13
C LEU A 170 13.45 1.43 -8.58
N ASP A 171 12.53 0.59 -8.15
CA ASP A 171 11.09 0.74 -8.21
C ASP A 171 10.56 0.55 -6.80
N ASN A 172 10.61 1.62 -6.00
CA ASN A 172 10.44 1.51 -4.56
C ASN A 172 8.96 1.46 -4.20
N GLU A 173 8.59 0.48 -3.37
CA GLU A 173 7.20 0.31 -2.96
C GLU A 173 7.06 0.69 -1.49
N ALA A 174 7.43 -0.15 -0.52
CA ALA A 174 7.23 0.18 0.90
C ALA A 174 8.46 0.75 1.61
N ILE A 175 8.24 1.47 2.73
CA ILE A 175 9.29 2.04 3.59
C ILE A 175 9.06 1.72 5.07
N VAL A 176 10.15 1.37 5.76
CA VAL A 176 10.23 1.34 7.22
C VAL A 176 11.34 2.26 7.71
N ARG A 177 11.02 3.20 8.59
CA ARG A 177 11.99 4.09 9.25
C ARG A 177 12.45 3.48 10.58
N LEU A 178 13.76 3.50 10.82
CA LEU A 178 14.36 2.96 12.03
C LEU A 178 14.72 4.07 13.03
N PRO A 179 14.83 3.76 14.34
CA PRO A 179 15.18 4.74 15.36
C PRO A 179 16.53 5.45 15.17
N ASP A 180 17.49 4.79 14.50
CA ASP A 180 18.80 5.40 14.15
C ASP A 180 18.71 6.35 12.93
N GLY A 181 17.52 6.51 12.36
CA GLY A 181 17.24 7.31 11.18
C GLY A 181 17.56 6.62 9.87
N SER A 182 18.14 5.41 9.86
CA SER A 182 18.23 4.59 8.65
C SER A 182 16.84 4.06 8.26
N MET A 183 16.72 3.47 7.07
CA MET A 183 15.43 2.98 6.58
C MET A 183 15.59 1.73 5.74
N PHE A 184 14.60 0.85 5.81
CA PHE A 184 14.41 -0.21 4.83
C PHE A 184 13.43 0.26 3.76
N ILE A 185 13.70 -0.12 2.52
CA ILE A 185 12.85 0.13 1.36
C ILE A 185 12.73 -1.17 0.56
N SER A 186 11.50 -1.60 0.23
CA SER A 186 11.27 -2.72 -0.68
C SER A 186 11.20 -2.24 -2.13
N ASP A 187 11.37 -3.16 -3.07
CA ASP A 187 11.53 -2.85 -4.49
C ASP A 187 10.85 -3.89 -5.39
N GLU A 188 10.34 -3.45 -6.55
CA GLU A 188 9.73 -4.36 -7.50
C GLU A 188 10.71 -5.07 -8.44
N TYR A 189 11.80 -4.38 -8.81
CA TYR A 189 12.76 -4.91 -9.78
C TYR A 189 13.47 -6.14 -9.22
N GLY A 190 14.22 -5.95 -8.14
CA GLY A 190 15.15 -6.87 -7.49
C GLY A 190 14.54 -8.06 -6.76
N PRO A 191 13.21 -8.17 -6.71
CA PRO A 191 12.39 -7.91 -5.52
C PRO A 191 13.17 -7.85 -4.19
N ASN A 192 14.08 -6.88 -4.02
CA ASN A 192 15.01 -6.83 -2.87
C ASN A 192 14.45 -5.96 -1.73
N ILE A 193 15.01 -6.11 -0.52
CA ILE A 193 14.89 -5.14 0.57
C ILE A 193 16.23 -4.40 0.71
N TYR A 194 16.22 -3.09 0.54
CA TYR A 194 17.39 -2.22 0.64
C TYR A 194 17.41 -1.50 1.98
N ARG A 195 18.58 -1.41 2.63
CA ARG A 195 18.79 -0.53 3.78
C ARG A 195 19.53 0.73 3.34
N PHE A 196 18.91 1.89 3.53
CA PHE A 196 19.52 3.19 3.28
C PHE A 196 19.88 3.90 4.59
N SER A 197 20.96 4.68 4.57
CA SER A 197 21.33 5.58 5.67
C SER A 197 20.29 6.67 5.87
N ALA A 198 20.36 7.40 6.99
CA ALA A 198 19.52 8.57 7.22
C ALA A 198 19.67 9.69 6.18
N GLN A 199 20.71 9.63 5.33
CA GLN A 199 20.98 10.56 4.23
C GLN A 199 20.71 9.94 2.86
N GLY A 200 20.05 8.78 2.79
CA GLY A 200 19.65 8.16 1.53
C GLY A 200 20.76 7.43 0.79
N ARG A 201 21.87 7.07 1.44
CA ARG A 201 22.92 6.24 0.82
C ARG A 201 22.64 4.76 1.10
N LEU A 202 22.67 3.92 0.06
CA LEU A 202 22.53 2.48 0.21
C LEU A 202 23.65 1.89 1.09
N LEU A 203 23.27 1.08 2.08
CA LEU A 203 24.16 0.47 3.08
C LEU A 203 24.26 -1.05 2.92
N SER A 204 23.13 -1.73 2.73
CA SER A 204 23.05 -3.17 2.49
C SER A 204 21.79 -3.52 1.70
N ALA A 205 21.72 -4.73 1.18
CA ALA A 205 20.49 -5.25 0.58
C ALA A 205 20.29 -6.73 0.90
N THR A 206 19.03 -7.14 0.99
CA THR A 206 18.61 -8.52 1.24
C THR A 206 17.82 -9.00 0.04
N GLN A 207 18.25 -10.11 -0.54
CA GLN A 207 17.56 -10.77 -1.64
C GLN A 207 16.59 -11.83 -1.09
N PRO A 208 15.38 -11.97 -1.66
CA PRO A 208 14.44 -13.01 -1.27
C PRO A 208 14.90 -14.42 -1.68
N PRO A 209 14.17 -15.47 -1.27
CA PRO A 209 14.37 -16.82 -1.78
C PRO A 209 14.49 -16.89 -3.31
N ALA A 210 15.26 -17.86 -3.80
CA ALA A 210 15.52 -18.02 -5.24
C ALA A 210 14.24 -18.18 -6.07
N ALA A 211 13.18 -18.74 -5.47
CA ALA A 211 11.85 -18.85 -6.07
C ALA A 211 11.23 -17.51 -6.46
N LEU A 212 11.67 -16.38 -5.89
CA LEU A 212 11.14 -15.05 -6.17
C LEU A 212 12.05 -14.23 -7.10
N VAL A 213 13.29 -14.66 -7.33
CA VAL A 213 14.21 -14.00 -8.25
C VAL A 213 13.74 -14.24 -9.70
N PRO A 214 13.50 -13.17 -10.49
CA PRO A 214 13.02 -13.28 -11.86
C PRO A 214 14.11 -13.84 -12.78
N MET A 215 13.79 -14.91 -13.51
CA MET A 215 14.73 -15.59 -14.40
C MET A 215 14.23 -15.55 -15.84
N ARG A 216 15.12 -15.27 -16.79
CA ARG A 216 14.89 -15.44 -18.24
C ARG A 216 16.00 -16.26 -18.84
N LYS A 217 15.66 -17.32 -19.58
CA LYS A 217 16.64 -18.21 -20.22
C LYS A 217 17.68 -18.73 -19.21
N GLY A 218 17.23 -19.03 -17.99
CA GLY A 218 18.06 -19.56 -16.90
C GLY A 218 19.03 -18.56 -16.26
N LYS A 219 18.87 -17.25 -16.48
CA LYS A 219 19.69 -16.20 -15.84
C LYS A 219 18.81 -15.17 -15.12
N PRO A 220 19.31 -14.55 -14.03
CA PRO A 220 18.63 -13.43 -13.40
C PRO A 220 18.40 -12.31 -14.43
N ASN A 221 17.18 -11.79 -14.47
CA ASN A 221 16.82 -10.67 -15.34
C ASN A 221 15.71 -9.87 -14.66
N PHE A 222 16.06 -8.66 -14.21
CA PHE A 222 15.20 -7.84 -13.37
C PHE A 222 14.29 -6.91 -14.17
N SER A 223 14.11 -7.13 -15.47
CA SER A 223 13.23 -6.29 -16.26
C SER A 223 11.80 -6.29 -15.74
N SER A 224 11.15 -5.12 -15.83
CA SER A 224 9.72 -4.93 -15.62
C SER A 224 8.91 -4.98 -16.92
N ASP A 225 9.58 -5.21 -18.06
CA ASP A 225 8.96 -5.16 -19.38
C ASP A 225 8.34 -3.78 -19.70
N ASN A 226 8.96 -2.74 -19.15
CA ASN A 226 8.63 -1.34 -19.44
C ASN A 226 9.92 -0.56 -19.77
N PRO A 227 10.65 -0.96 -20.83
CA PRO A 227 11.93 -0.37 -21.19
C PRO A 227 11.83 1.15 -21.37
N GLY A 228 12.86 1.87 -20.94
CA GLY A 228 12.96 3.30 -21.22
C GLY A 228 13.12 3.59 -22.73
N PRO A 229 12.96 4.86 -23.15
CA PRO A 229 12.98 5.25 -24.56
C PRO A 229 14.20 4.73 -25.33
N GLY A 230 13.95 3.98 -26.41
CA GLY A 230 14.98 3.46 -27.30
C GLY A 230 15.66 2.17 -26.84
N ALA A 231 15.33 1.65 -25.66
CA ALA A 231 15.79 0.33 -25.23
C ALA A 231 14.91 -0.79 -25.81
N ALA A 232 15.50 -1.97 -25.96
CA ALA A 232 14.79 -3.14 -26.46
C ALA A 232 13.95 -3.78 -25.33
N GLU A 233 12.79 -4.31 -25.69
CA GLU A 233 12.00 -5.17 -24.81
C GLU A 233 12.78 -6.43 -24.41
N PRO A 234 12.54 -6.97 -23.19
CA PRO A 234 13.15 -8.23 -22.78
C PRO A 234 12.72 -9.40 -23.68
N ASP A 235 13.62 -10.36 -23.89
CA ASP A 235 13.34 -11.59 -24.63
C ASP A 235 13.73 -12.85 -23.83
N PRO A 236 12.76 -13.70 -23.41
CA PRO A 236 11.30 -13.53 -23.61
C PRO A 236 10.73 -12.34 -22.83
N LYS A 237 9.55 -11.86 -23.28
CA LYS A 237 8.79 -10.78 -22.65
C LYS A 237 8.63 -11.02 -21.14
N ASP A 238 8.14 -12.19 -20.79
CA ASP A 238 7.90 -12.58 -19.42
C ASP A 238 9.06 -13.41 -18.85
N PRO A 239 9.31 -13.35 -17.53
CA PRO A 239 10.23 -14.28 -16.88
C PRO A 239 9.65 -15.71 -16.87
N ASP A 240 10.54 -16.70 -16.88
CA ASP A 240 10.20 -18.12 -16.79
C ASP A 240 9.77 -18.50 -15.36
N THR A 241 10.48 -17.99 -14.35
CA THR A 241 10.25 -18.18 -12.91
C THR A 241 10.51 -16.89 -12.14
N GLY A 242 10.15 -16.85 -10.85
CA GLY A 242 10.35 -15.68 -10.00
C GLY A 242 9.13 -14.78 -9.92
N ARG A 243 9.32 -13.55 -9.44
CA ARG A 243 8.27 -12.53 -9.49
C ARG A 243 7.85 -12.22 -10.93
N GLN A 244 6.67 -11.65 -11.08
CA GLN A 244 6.12 -11.22 -12.36
C GLN A 244 6.76 -9.92 -12.88
N ASN A 245 6.55 -9.56 -14.14
CA ASN A 245 6.88 -8.21 -14.57
C ASN A 245 6.06 -7.20 -13.76
N ASN A 246 6.75 -6.27 -13.08
CA ASN A 246 6.12 -5.19 -12.31
C ASN A 246 5.18 -5.63 -11.17
N GLN A 247 5.60 -6.64 -10.39
CA GLN A 247 4.85 -7.21 -9.27
C GLN A 247 5.83 -7.82 -8.25
N GLY A 248 6.75 -7.00 -7.73
CA GLY A 248 7.80 -7.44 -6.80
C GLY A 248 7.38 -7.30 -5.34
N LEU A 249 8.32 -6.96 -4.43
CA LEU A 249 7.99 -6.79 -3.01
C LEU A 249 7.29 -5.45 -2.81
N GLU A 250 5.97 -5.51 -2.71
CA GLU A 250 5.12 -4.33 -2.65
C GLU A 250 4.91 -3.83 -1.21
N GLY A 251 4.42 -4.70 -0.32
CA GLY A 251 4.16 -4.31 1.07
C GLY A 251 5.31 -4.68 1.99
N MET A 252 5.67 -3.79 2.91
CA MET A 252 6.68 -4.09 3.94
C MET A 252 6.41 -3.34 5.24
N ALA A 253 6.50 -4.05 6.38
CA ALA A 253 6.34 -3.45 7.69
C ALA A 253 7.23 -4.13 8.75
N MET A 254 7.72 -3.33 9.70
CA MET A 254 8.40 -3.84 10.89
C MET A 254 7.36 -4.20 11.95
N THR A 255 7.54 -5.32 12.65
CA THR A 255 6.70 -5.68 13.80
C THR A 255 6.81 -4.63 14.90
N PRO A 256 5.75 -4.44 15.71
CA PRO A 256 5.75 -3.39 16.74
C PRO A 256 6.90 -3.48 17.74
N ASP A 257 7.37 -4.71 18.04
CA ASP A 257 8.49 -4.97 18.93
C ASP A 257 9.87 -4.82 18.26
N GLY A 258 9.91 -4.45 16.97
CA GLY A 258 11.12 -4.18 16.20
C GLY A 258 11.96 -5.41 15.85
N LYS A 259 11.47 -6.63 16.09
CA LYS A 259 12.26 -7.85 15.90
C LYS A 259 12.21 -8.42 14.49
N PHE A 260 11.08 -8.25 13.80
CA PHE A 260 10.88 -8.85 12.49
C PHE A 260 10.45 -7.82 11.45
N LEU A 261 11.01 -7.96 10.25
CA LEU A 261 10.57 -7.23 9.07
C LEU A 261 9.75 -8.18 8.19
N ILE A 262 8.48 -7.85 7.97
CA ILE A 262 7.59 -8.61 7.10
C ILE A 262 7.59 -7.93 5.73
N ALA A 263 7.78 -8.69 4.65
CA ALA A 263 7.65 -8.21 3.28
C ALA A 263 6.73 -9.15 2.47
N VAL A 264 5.85 -8.61 1.64
CA VAL A 264 4.86 -9.37 0.88
C VAL A 264 5.01 -9.06 -0.60
N LEU A 265 5.05 -10.12 -1.41
CA LEU A 265 5.07 -9.99 -2.86
C LEU A 265 3.68 -9.54 -3.37
N GLN A 266 3.63 -8.63 -4.34
CA GLN A 266 2.37 -8.05 -4.83
C GLN A 266 1.36 -9.11 -5.30
N SER A 267 1.86 -10.16 -5.94
CA SER A 267 1.10 -11.27 -6.51
C SER A 267 1.91 -12.57 -6.50
N ALA A 268 1.26 -13.71 -6.73
CA ALA A 268 1.95 -14.99 -6.82
C ALA A 268 3.13 -14.95 -7.82
N ALA A 269 4.21 -15.68 -7.51
CA ALA A 269 5.31 -15.88 -8.44
C ALA A 269 4.84 -16.61 -9.71
N ARG A 270 5.59 -16.48 -10.81
CA ARG A 270 5.28 -17.06 -12.13
C ARG A 270 4.89 -18.54 -12.02
N GLN A 271 5.77 -19.33 -11.39
CA GLN A 271 5.61 -20.78 -11.25
C GLN A 271 4.41 -21.16 -10.37
N ASP A 272 3.94 -20.23 -9.53
CA ASP A 272 2.82 -20.40 -8.60
C ASP A 272 1.47 -19.93 -9.18
N GLY A 273 1.39 -19.82 -10.52
CA GLY A 273 0.20 -19.34 -11.23
C GLY A 273 0.12 -17.83 -11.36
N GLY A 274 1.22 -17.12 -11.06
CA GLY A 274 1.35 -15.68 -11.26
C GLY A 274 1.15 -15.23 -12.70
N ASP A 275 1.39 -16.11 -13.68
CA ASP A 275 1.29 -15.91 -15.13
C ASP A 275 -0.09 -15.45 -15.64
N SER A 276 -1.13 -15.53 -14.80
CA SER A 276 -2.46 -15.03 -15.13
C SER A 276 -3.17 -14.37 -13.94
N GLY A 277 -3.87 -13.26 -14.21
CA GLY A 277 -4.74 -12.59 -13.25
C GLY A 277 -5.92 -13.41 -12.73
N SER A 278 -6.15 -14.63 -13.26
CA SER A 278 -7.14 -15.58 -12.75
C SER A 278 -6.56 -16.73 -11.91
N THR A 279 -5.24 -16.83 -11.79
CA THR A 279 -4.56 -17.91 -11.05
C THR A 279 -3.55 -17.40 -10.01
N ARG A 280 -3.22 -16.11 -10.01
CA ARG A 280 -2.20 -15.47 -9.15
C ARG A 280 -2.52 -15.35 -7.65
N GLN A 281 -3.41 -16.20 -7.10
CA GLN A 281 -3.99 -16.01 -5.76
C GLN A 281 -2.96 -16.16 -4.64
N ASN A 282 -2.03 -17.11 -4.76
CA ASN A 282 -1.19 -17.53 -3.65
C ASN A 282 0.13 -16.74 -3.65
N THR A 283 0.13 -15.56 -3.03
CA THR A 283 1.36 -14.76 -2.85
C THR A 283 2.16 -15.22 -1.63
N ARG A 284 3.36 -14.66 -1.43
CA ARG A 284 4.31 -15.05 -0.38
C ARG A 284 4.56 -13.88 0.58
N ALA A 285 4.46 -14.14 1.88
CA ALA A 285 4.89 -13.26 2.95
C ALA A 285 6.19 -13.78 3.56
N LEU A 286 7.24 -12.97 3.52
CA LEU A 286 8.58 -13.25 4.02
C LEU A 286 8.74 -12.53 5.37
N VAL A 287 9.13 -13.26 6.41
CA VAL A 287 9.38 -12.70 7.74
C VAL A 287 10.86 -12.83 8.06
N TYR A 288 11.54 -11.69 8.12
CA TYR A 288 12.97 -11.63 8.38
C TYR A 288 13.26 -11.24 9.83
N ASP A 289 14.16 -11.98 10.48
CA ASP A 289 14.78 -11.54 11.73
C ASP A 289 15.67 -10.31 11.47
N ALA A 290 15.40 -9.23 12.21
CA ALA A 290 16.04 -7.93 12.07
C ALA A 290 17.08 -7.64 13.18
N SER A 291 17.56 -8.66 13.90
CA SER A 291 18.59 -8.51 14.94
C SER A 291 19.94 -8.03 14.38
N ASP A 292 20.23 -8.37 13.12
CA ASP A 292 21.32 -7.79 12.33
C ASP A 292 20.73 -7.05 11.12
N LEU A 293 20.62 -5.73 11.24
CA LEU A 293 20.03 -4.87 10.22
C LEU A 293 20.79 -4.87 8.88
N ALA A 294 22.08 -5.29 8.87
CA ALA A 294 22.84 -5.43 7.62
C ALA A 294 22.56 -6.77 6.93
N HIS A 295 22.18 -7.79 7.69
CA HIS A 295 22.04 -9.18 7.23
C HIS A 295 20.73 -9.79 7.73
N LEU A 296 19.61 -9.29 7.20
CA LEU A 296 18.28 -9.84 7.49
C LEU A 296 18.26 -11.35 7.17
N LYS A 297 17.74 -12.15 8.10
CA LYS A 297 17.66 -13.61 7.95
C LYS A 297 16.22 -14.03 7.82
N LEU A 298 15.88 -14.76 6.76
CA LEU A 298 14.54 -15.32 6.60
C LEU A 298 14.27 -16.29 7.76
N ALA A 299 13.33 -15.91 8.63
CA ALA A 299 12.93 -16.68 9.79
C ALA A 299 11.69 -17.54 9.47
N HIS A 300 10.74 -16.96 8.74
CA HIS A 300 9.51 -17.63 8.34
C HIS A 300 9.09 -17.20 6.94
N GLU A 301 8.33 -18.06 6.28
CA GLU A 301 7.67 -17.73 5.02
C GLU A 301 6.30 -18.39 4.97
N TYR A 302 5.30 -17.64 4.54
CA TYR A 302 3.91 -18.09 4.51
C TYR A 302 3.26 -17.81 3.16
N VAL A 303 2.35 -18.69 2.75
CA VAL A 303 1.45 -18.42 1.61
C VAL A 303 0.29 -17.56 2.09
N VAL A 304 0.09 -16.41 1.43
CA VAL A 304 -1.03 -15.49 1.69
C VAL A 304 -1.98 -15.51 0.50
N PRO A 305 -3.26 -15.89 0.68
CA PRO A 305 -4.22 -15.89 -0.40
C PRO A 305 -4.73 -14.47 -0.66
N LEU A 306 -4.60 -13.99 -1.88
CA LEU A 306 -5.14 -12.72 -2.34
C LEU A 306 -6.67 -12.79 -2.50
N PRO A 307 -7.38 -11.65 -2.33
CA PRO A 307 -8.82 -11.60 -2.47
C PRO A 307 -9.29 -12.00 -3.88
N VAL A 308 -10.33 -12.82 -3.92
CA VAL A 308 -11.01 -13.24 -5.16
C VAL A 308 -12.35 -12.52 -5.26
N PHE A 309 -12.62 -11.93 -6.41
CA PHE A 309 -13.87 -11.22 -6.67
C PHE A 309 -14.39 -11.52 -8.08
N LYS A 310 -15.59 -11.00 -8.38
CA LYS A 310 -16.22 -11.10 -9.71
C LYS A 310 -16.23 -9.74 -10.36
N ASP A 311 -15.81 -9.67 -11.62
CA ASP A 311 -16.00 -8.45 -12.41
C ASP A 311 -17.47 -8.27 -12.82
N ALA A 312 -17.80 -7.13 -13.43
CA ALA A 312 -19.14 -6.82 -13.92
C ALA A 312 -19.69 -7.84 -14.95
N LYS A 313 -18.83 -8.67 -15.55
CA LYS A 313 -19.20 -9.75 -16.48
C LYS A 313 -19.28 -11.12 -15.80
N GLY A 314 -19.13 -11.19 -14.48
CA GLY A 314 -19.16 -12.43 -13.69
C GLY A 314 -17.87 -13.27 -13.78
N LYS A 315 -16.81 -12.75 -14.40
CA LYS A 315 -15.52 -13.46 -14.49
C LYS A 315 -14.79 -13.37 -13.15
N THR A 316 -14.19 -14.47 -12.73
CA THR A 316 -13.32 -14.50 -11.54
C THR A 316 -12.07 -13.65 -11.79
N LYS A 317 -11.76 -12.77 -10.84
CA LYS A 317 -10.58 -11.92 -10.80
C LYS A 317 -9.91 -12.06 -9.44
N ILE A 318 -8.61 -11.78 -9.42
CA ILE A 318 -7.79 -11.80 -8.22
C ILE A 318 -7.17 -10.42 -8.05
N ALA A 319 -7.43 -9.81 -6.90
CA ALA A 319 -6.85 -8.53 -6.51
C ALA A 319 -5.33 -8.65 -6.32
N ALA A 320 -4.61 -7.54 -6.44
CA ALA A 320 -3.20 -7.46 -6.08
C ALA A 320 -3.06 -6.92 -4.65
N GLN A 321 -2.04 -7.35 -3.91
CA GLN A 321 -1.66 -6.71 -2.65
C GLN A 321 -0.96 -5.38 -2.96
N SER A 322 -1.17 -4.36 -2.12
CA SER A 322 -0.65 -3.01 -2.34
C SER A 322 0.13 -2.45 -1.15
N GLU A 323 -0.22 -2.79 0.09
CA GLU A 323 0.59 -2.39 1.27
C GLU A 323 0.28 -3.29 2.47
N ILE A 324 1.17 -3.32 3.48
CA ILE A 324 0.91 -3.93 4.77
C ILE A 324 1.22 -3.02 5.96
N VAL A 325 0.60 -3.32 7.11
CA VAL A 325 1.00 -2.79 8.42
C VAL A 325 1.08 -3.93 9.42
N ALA A 326 2.24 -4.18 10.02
CA ALA A 326 2.39 -5.25 10.99
C ALA A 326 1.67 -4.93 12.32
N LEU A 327 0.90 -5.90 12.82
CA LEU A 327 0.23 -5.82 14.13
C LEU A 327 0.91 -6.70 15.17
N SER A 328 1.58 -7.76 14.72
CA SER A 328 2.43 -8.66 15.49
C SER A 328 3.34 -9.45 14.54
N ASP A 329 4.11 -10.38 15.08
CA ASP A 329 4.87 -11.39 14.33
C ASP A 329 3.98 -12.41 13.59
N THR A 330 2.70 -12.51 13.94
CA THR A 330 1.76 -13.48 13.37
C THR A 330 0.51 -12.86 12.73
N SER A 331 0.43 -11.53 12.69
CA SER A 331 -0.72 -10.83 12.11
C SER A 331 -0.36 -9.46 11.55
N PHE A 332 -0.94 -9.10 10.41
CA PHE A 332 -0.76 -7.78 9.78
C PHE A 332 -2.02 -7.33 9.03
N LEU A 333 -2.18 -6.03 8.83
CA LEU A 333 -3.13 -5.47 7.88
C LEU A 333 -2.55 -5.58 6.47
N MET A 334 -3.37 -5.89 5.48
CA MET A 334 -2.99 -5.94 4.07
C MET A 334 -4.01 -5.19 3.23
N LEU A 335 -3.59 -4.14 2.55
CA LEU A 335 -4.38 -3.47 1.53
C LEU A 335 -4.27 -4.25 0.23
N ALA A 336 -5.41 -4.53 -0.39
CA ALA A 336 -5.48 -5.14 -1.70
C ALA A 336 -6.53 -4.44 -2.57
N ARG A 337 -6.28 -4.40 -3.88
CA ARG A 337 -7.12 -3.69 -4.84
C ARG A 337 -7.27 -4.41 -6.17
N ASP A 338 -8.33 -4.07 -6.90
CA ASP A 338 -8.44 -4.31 -8.32
C ASP A 338 -7.60 -3.30 -9.13
N SER A 339 -7.67 -3.39 -10.46
CA SER A 339 -6.88 -2.56 -11.37
C SER A 339 -7.73 -2.10 -12.56
N GLY A 340 -7.38 -0.94 -13.11
CA GLY A 340 -8.03 -0.29 -14.25
C GLY A 340 -9.31 0.47 -13.90
N ASN A 341 -9.58 0.75 -12.63
CA ASN A 341 -10.79 1.44 -12.16
C ASN A 341 -10.47 2.56 -11.17
N GLY A 342 -10.98 3.77 -11.41
CA GLY A 342 -10.81 4.95 -10.57
C GLY A 342 -10.38 6.18 -11.37
N GLN A 343 -10.22 7.31 -10.68
CA GLN A 343 -9.66 8.51 -11.28
C GLN A 343 -8.26 8.23 -11.87
N GLY A 344 -8.01 8.77 -13.07
CA GLY A 344 -6.74 8.61 -13.80
C GLY A 344 -6.75 7.50 -14.84
N VAL A 345 -7.75 6.62 -14.83
CA VAL A 345 -7.90 5.53 -15.80
C VAL A 345 -9.32 5.44 -16.36
N LYS A 346 -9.53 4.53 -17.33
CA LYS A 346 -10.79 4.46 -18.07
C LYS A 346 -11.99 3.93 -17.26
N GLY A 347 -11.78 2.91 -16.43
CA GLY A 347 -12.84 2.36 -15.58
C GLY A 347 -13.14 3.33 -14.43
N ASP A 348 -14.40 3.43 -14.03
CA ASP A 348 -14.84 4.37 -12.99
C ASP A 348 -14.98 3.71 -11.61
N THR A 349 -15.43 2.46 -11.57
CA THR A 349 -15.89 1.80 -10.34
C THR A 349 -14.93 0.68 -9.95
N SER A 350 -14.17 0.89 -8.87
CA SER A 350 -13.41 -0.19 -8.25
C SER A 350 -14.38 -1.18 -7.59
N LEU A 351 -14.22 -2.46 -7.89
CA LEU A 351 -15.04 -3.53 -7.32
C LEU A 351 -14.41 -4.11 -6.04
N LEU A 352 -13.13 -3.85 -5.81
CA LEU A 352 -12.42 -4.26 -4.61
C LEU A 352 -11.27 -3.28 -4.36
N ARG A 353 -11.35 -2.57 -3.24
CA ARG A 353 -10.24 -1.84 -2.64
C ARG A 353 -10.44 -1.90 -1.14
N GLN A 354 -9.69 -2.78 -0.48
CA GLN A 354 -10.03 -3.22 0.86
C GLN A 354 -8.79 -3.58 1.66
N ILE A 355 -8.83 -3.21 2.95
CA ILE A 355 -7.86 -3.61 3.94
C ILE A 355 -8.39 -4.86 4.65
N PHE A 356 -7.55 -5.87 4.74
CA PHE A 356 -7.83 -7.15 5.37
C PHE A 356 -6.90 -7.35 6.57
N VAL A 357 -7.36 -8.11 7.56
CA VAL A 357 -6.48 -8.72 8.57
C VAL A 357 -5.97 -10.04 8.00
N VAL A 358 -4.65 -10.18 7.92
CA VAL A 358 -3.96 -11.43 7.63
C VAL A 358 -3.47 -12.04 8.95
N ASP A 359 -3.79 -13.31 9.16
CA ASP A 359 -3.34 -14.10 10.31
C ASP A 359 -2.59 -15.35 9.82
N VAL A 360 -1.31 -15.44 10.17
CA VAL A 360 -0.42 -16.54 9.79
C VAL A 360 -0.21 -17.56 10.91
N SER A 361 -0.85 -17.39 12.08
CA SER A 361 -0.60 -18.23 13.27
C SER A 361 -0.89 -19.73 13.06
N ALA A 362 -1.78 -20.07 12.12
CA ALA A 362 -2.11 -21.44 11.73
C ALA A 362 -1.59 -21.81 10.33
N ALA A 363 -0.88 -20.90 9.65
CA ALA A 363 -0.33 -21.14 8.33
C ALA A 363 0.89 -22.08 8.41
N THR A 364 1.12 -22.83 7.35
CA THR A 364 2.34 -23.65 7.22
C THR A 364 3.52 -22.74 6.93
N ASP A 365 4.51 -22.74 7.82
CA ASP A 365 5.81 -22.12 7.56
C ASP A 365 6.59 -22.97 6.55
N ILE A 366 6.98 -22.35 5.44
CA ILE A 366 7.69 -23.01 4.34
C ILE A 366 9.13 -22.55 4.17
N ALA A 367 9.62 -21.63 5.02
CA ALA A 367 10.97 -21.09 4.93
C ALA A 367 12.05 -22.17 5.06
N GLY A 368 13.13 -22.04 4.27
CA GLY A 368 14.22 -23.01 4.22
C GLY A 368 13.80 -24.36 3.65
N GLY A 369 12.57 -24.45 3.15
CA GLY A 369 12.00 -25.63 2.55
C GLY A 369 12.31 -25.71 1.07
N SER A 370 11.79 -26.76 0.45
CA SER A 370 11.97 -26.96 -0.98
C SER A 370 11.25 -25.93 -1.86
N PHE A 371 10.27 -25.19 -1.31
CA PHE A 371 9.52 -24.15 -2.04
C PHE A 371 10.29 -22.84 -2.21
N ASP A 372 11.50 -22.75 -1.65
CA ASP A 372 12.44 -21.64 -1.84
C ASP A 372 13.18 -21.76 -3.19
N ALA A 373 13.14 -22.94 -3.81
CA ALA A 373 13.75 -23.22 -5.10
C ALA A 373 12.81 -22.84 -6.25
N ALA A 374 13.36 -22.24 -7.30
CA ALA A 374 12.59 -21.80 -8.47
C ALA A 374 11.92 -22.94 -9.26
N ASP A 375 12.42 -24.18 -9.13
CA ASP A 375 11.92 -25.36 -9.84
C ASP A 375 10.86 -26.15 -9.05
N LYS A 376 10.52 -25.73 -7.82
CA LYS A 376 9.45 -26.34 -7.04
C LYS A 376 8.36 -25.31 -6.68
N PRO A 377 7.34 -25.14 -7.54
CA PRO A 377 6.22 -24.26 -7.23
C PRO A 377 5.42 -24.78 -6.03
N VAL A 378 4.96 -23.85 -5.19
CA VAL A 378 4.04 -24.12 -4.08
C VAL A 378 2.59 -24.13 -4.55
N ALA A 379 2.27 -23.43 -5.65
CA ALA A 379 0.89 -23.37 -6.17
C ALA A 379 0.82 -23.45 -7.70
N PRO A 380 1.29 -24.52 -8.36
CA PRO A 380 1.30 -24.61 -9.82
C PRO A 380 -0.09 -24.32 -10.43
N LYS A 381 -0.14 -23.36 -11.36
CA LYS A 381 -1.41 -22.88 -11.99
C LYS A 381 -2.43 -22.33 -10.97
N GLY A 382 -1.96 -21.84 -9.83
CA GLY A 382 -2.77 -21.32 -8.74
C GLY A 382 -3.35 -22.40 -7.83
N VAL A 383 -3.06 -23.68 -8.05
CA VAL A 383 -3.53 -24.78 -7.19
C VAL A 383 -2.49 -25.04 -6.11
N LEU A 384 -2.79 -24.62 -4.88
CA LEU A 384 -1.91 -24.75 -3.72
C LEU A 384 -1.59 -26.22 -3.42
N ASP A 385 -0.33 -26.51 -3.09
CA ASP A 385 0.12 -27.82 -2.64
C ASP A 385 -0.68 -28.25 -1.39
N PRO A 386 -1.25 -29.47 -1.37
CA PRO A 386 -2.13 -29.92 -0.29
C PRO A 386 -1.44 -30.06 1.07
N SER A 387 -0.10 -30.02 1.13
CA SER A 387 0.66 -29.99 2.39
C SER A 387 0.73 -28.59 3.01
N VAL A 388 0.33 -27.54 2.29
CA VAL A 388 0.45 -26.15 2.72
C VAL A 388 -0.91 -25.60 3.12
N THR A 389 -1.00 -25.15 4.37
CA THR A 389 -2.13 -24.36 4.87
C THR A 389 -1.83 -22.88 4.67
N PRO A 390 -2.62 -22.14 3.88
CA PRO A 390 -2.39 -20.72 3.65
C PRO A 390 -2.85 -19.88 4.86
N ALA A 391 -2.37 -18.64 4.92
CA ALA A 391 -2.81 -17.65 5.90
C ALA A 391 -4.31 -17.39 5.82
N LYS A 392 -4.91 -17.01 6.94
CA LYS A 392 -6.32 -16.61 7.00
C LYS A 392 -6.45 -15.14 6.67
N LEU A 393 -7.34 -14.82 5.74
CA LEU A 393 -7.67 -13.45 5.35
C LEU A 393 -9.07 -13.06 5.85
N THR A 394 -9.21 -11.93 6.54
CA THR A 394 -10.50 -11.43 7.03
C THR A 394 -10.72 -9.96 6.62
N PRO A 395 -11.81 -9.62 5.89
CA PRO A 395 -12.16 -8.24 5.56
C PRO A 395 -12.21 -7.31 6.78
N PHE A 396 -11.63 -6.11 6.70
CA PHE A 396 -11.63 -5.14 7.82
C PHE A 396 -12.15 -3.75 7.44
N ILE A 397 -11.54 -3.08 6.46
CA ILE A 397 -11.95 -1.74 6.00
C ILE A 397 -12.19 -1.80 4.49
N ASP A 398 -13.43 -1.59 4.07
CA ASP A 398 -13.75 -1.35 2.67
C ASP A 398 -13.52 0.13 2.35
N ILE A 399 -12.50 0.43 1.54
CA ILE A 399 -12.17 1.81 1.14
C ILE A 399 -13.20 2.34 0.14
N ASN A 400 -13.92 1.45 -0.56
CA ASN A 400 -14.96 1.81 -1.51
C ASN A 400 -16.33 2.07 -0.85
N ASP A 401 -16.41 2.12 0.48
CA ASP A 401 -17.67 2.40 1.19
C ASP A 401 -18.17 3.83 0.91
N ASN A 402 -19.06 3.94 -0.09
CA ASN A 402 -19.68 5.20 -0.49
C ASN A 402 -20.43 5.90 0.66
N ALA A 403 -20.89 5.20 1.70
CA ALA A 403 -21.49 5.86 2.86
C ALA A 403 -20.45 6.68 3.64
N GLN A 404 -19.21 6.18 3.74
CA GLN A 404 -18.09 6.91 4.33
C GLN A 404 -17.55 7.99 3.37
N LEU A 405 -17.35 7.66 2.10
CA LEU A 405 -16.77 8.58 1.11
C LEU A 405 -17.65 9.83 0.90
N ASN A 406 -18.97 9.65 0.79
CA ASN A 406 -19.90 10.77 0.55
C ASN A 406 -19.88 11.81 1.68
N ARG A 407 -19.47 11.45 2.91
CA ARG A 407 -19.31 12.41 4.02
C ARG A 407 -18.26 13.48 3.71
N PHE A 408 -17.29 13.17 2.85
CA PHE A 408 -16.19 14.03 2.42
C PHE A 408 -16.30 14.45 0.95
N GLY A 409 -17.49 14.28 0.34
CA GLY A 409 -17.70 14.59 -1.07
C GLY A 409 -16.94 13.70 -2.05
N LEU A 410 -16.39 12.57 -1.57
CA LEU A 410 -15.74 11.55 -2.38
C LEU A 410 -16.73 10.47 -2.81
N HIS A 411 -16.36 9.71 -3.83
CA HIS A 411 -17.14 8.54 -4.25
C HIS A 411 -16.26 7.48 -4.92
N ASN A 412 -16.82 6.27 -5.07
CA ASN A 412 -16.30 5.22 -5.93
C ASN A 412 -17.35 4.93 -7.00
N GLY A 413 -17.03 5.27 -8.26
CA GLY A 413 -17.85 5.03 -9.42
C GLY A 413 -18.05 6.26 -10.31
N ALA A 414 -19.08 6.21 -11.16
CA ALA A 414 -19.38 7.32 -12.06
C ALA A 414 -19.94 8.56 -11.31
N PRO A 415 -19.60 9.79 -11.72
CA PRO A 415 -18.72 10.13 -12.85
C PRO A 415 -17.24 9.99 -12.48
N ASN A 416 -16.39 9.54 -13.40
CA ASN A 416 -14.95 9.45 -13.15
C ASN A 416 -14.28 10.85 -13.13
N ASP A 417 -14.42 11.54 -12.00
CA ASP A 417 -14.03 12.94 -11.81
C ASP A 417 -12.95 13.09 -10.70
N HIS A 418 -12.67 14.33 -10.31
CA HIS A 418 -11.66 14.66 -9.28
C HIS A 418 -11.98 14.12 -7.87
N ASN A 419 -13.23 13.77 -7.63
CA ASN A 419 -13.69 13.21 -6.35
C ASN A 419 -13.95 11.70 -6.41
N ASN A 420 -13.81 11.07 -7.57
CA ASN A 420 -13.69 9.62 -7.64
C ASN A 420 -12.36 9.21 -7.02
N LEU A 421 -12.33 8.13 -6.26
CA LEU A 421 -11.06 7.61 -5.75
C LEU A 421 -10.15 7.18 -6.93
N SER A 422 -8.87 7.55 -6.87
CA SER A 422 -7.85 7.13 -7.85
C SER A 422 -7.67 5.62 -7.87
N GLU A 423 -7.15 5.07 -8.97
CA GLU A 423 -6.95 3.61 -9.11
C GLU A 423 -6.13 3.02 -7.95
N LYS A 424 -4.91 3.50 -7.78
CA LYS A 424 -3.93 2.91 -6.86
C LYS A 424 -4.00 3.51 -5.46
N TRP A 425 -3.79 2.66 -4.46
CA TRP A 425 -3.71 2.99 -3.04
C TRP A 425 -2.69 2.04 -2.42
N GLU A 426 -1.52 2.57 -2.04
CA GLU A 426 -0.30 1.76 -1.85
C GLU A 426 0.50 2.18 -0.61
N ALA A 427 0.00 3.13 0.17
CA ALA A 427 0.68 3.59 1.39
C ALA A 427 -0.23 3.47 2.61
N MET A 428 0.29 2.91 3.71
CA MET A 428 -0.41 2.82 5.01
C MET A 428 0.55 3.04 6.17
N SER A 429 0.11 3.75 7.21
CA SER A 429 0.87 3.91 8.45
C SER A 429 -0.05 4.29 9.60
N LEU A 430 0.35 3.92 10.82
CA LEU A 430 -0.42 4.17 12.04
C LEU A 430 0.17 5.32 12.85
N ALA A 431 -0.71 6.10 13.48
CA ALA A 431 -0.37 7.05 14.52
C ALA A 431 -1.34 6.89 15.70
N SER A 432 -0.85 6.94 16.94
CA SER A 432 -1.75 6.88 18.11
C SER A 432 -2.70 8.08 18.14
N VAL A 433 -3.92 7.88 18.64
CA VAL A 433 -4.82 9.01 18.95
C VAL A 433 -4.39 9.80 20.19
N LEU A 434 -3.35 9.36 20.91
CA LEU A 434 -2.79 10.05 22.08
C LEU A 434 -3.84 10.39 23.17
N ASP A 435 -4.94 9.65 23.24
CA ASP A 435 -5.96 9.77 24.29
C ASP A 435 -5.76 8.64 25.32
N PRO A 436 -5.42 8.94 26.59
CA PRO A 436 -5.27 7.94 27.64
C PRO A 436 -6.52 7.08 27.89
N LYS A 437 -7.71 7.53 27.45
CA LYS A 437 -8.97 6.76 27.54
C LYS A 437 -9.15 5.80 26.37
N LEU A 438 -8.41 5.99 25.29
CA LEU A 438 -8.43 5.18 24.08
C LEU A 438 -7.00 4.69 23.75
N PRO A 439 -6.34 3.96 24.66
CA PRO A 439 -4.91 3.62 24.52
C PRO A 439 -4.63 2.64 23.37
N ASP A 440 -5.64 1.91 22.90
CA ASP A 440 -5.55 0.99 21.78
C ASP A 440 -6.10 1.62 20.48
N ASP A 441 -6.43 2.91 20.47
CA ASP A 441 -6.91 3.59 19.27
C ASP A 441 -5.78 4.25 18.49
N TYR A 442 -5.91 4.15 17.17
CA TYR A 442 -4.97 4.69 16.20
C TYR A 442 -5.70 5.35 15.04
N PHE A 443 -5.05 6.34 14.44
CA PHE A 443 -5.33 6.78 13.09
C PHE A 443 -4.54 5.92 12.11
N LEU A 444 -5.24 5.25 11.21
CA LEU A 444 -4.68 4.59 10.06
C LEU A 444 -4.74 5.56 8.88
N PHE A 445 -3.59 6.12 8.53
CA PHE A 445 -3.41 6.90 7.32
C PHE A 445 -3.27 5.93 6.15
N VAL A 446 -3.96 6.24 5.06
CA VAL A 446 -3.87 5.54 3.77
C VAL A 446 -3.65 6.59 2.69
N ALA A 447 -2.68 6.42 1.81
CA ALA A 447 -2.42 7.34 0.71
C ALA A 447 -2.43 6.62 -0.65
N ASN A 448 -2.77 7.37 -1.70
CA ASN A 448 -2.71 6.86 -3.07
C ASN A 448 -1.31 7.00 -3.68
N ASP A 449 -0.92 5.99 -4.43
CA ASP A 449 -0.02 6.22 -5.55
C ASP A 449 -0.81 6.93 -6.66
N ASN A 450 -0.30 8.07 -7.10
CA ASN A 450 -0.95 8.86 -8.13
C ASN A 450 -0.33 8.65 -9.52
N ASP A 451 0.62 7.73 -9.68
CA ASP A 451 1.31 7.39 -10.92
C ASP A 451 1.97 8.61 -11.59
N PHE A 452 2.26 9.66 -10.82
CA PHE A 452 2.71 10.96 -11.34
C PHE A 452 1.73 11.57 -12.38
N LEU A 453 0.44 11.20 -12.34
CA LEU A 453 -0.55 11.66 -13.32
C LEU A 453 -0.90 13.14 -13.11
N ALA A 454 -0.15 14.02 -13.77
CA ALA A 454 -0.31 15.46 -13.70
C ALA A 454 -0.47 16.10 -15.09
N GLN A 455 -1.27 17.17 -15.17
CA GLN A 455 -1.43 17.96 -16.40
C GLN A 455 -0.32 19.01 -16.61
N ASP A 456 0.41 19.35 -15.55
CA ASP A 456 1.59 20.24 -15.56
C ASP A 456 2.78 19.51 -14.90
N GLY A 457 3.09 18.33 -15.44
CA GLY A 457 4.16 17.47 -14.94
C GLY A 457 5.54 17.95 -15.40
N PHE A 458 6.57 17.73 -14.58
CA PHE A 458 7.96 17.96 -14.96
C PHE A 458 8.87 16.88 -14.36
N GLN A 459 9.64 16.20 -15.20
CA GLN A 459 10.51 15.10 -14.76
C GLN A 459 11.65 14.91 -15.75
N VAL A 460 12.85 14.61 -15.26
CA VAL A 460 14.05 14.34 -16.07
C VAL A 460 14.33 15.48 -17.08
N GLY A 461 14.18 16.72 -16.60
CA GLY A 461 14.49 17.93 -17.37
C GLY A 461 13.49 18.30 -18.46
N ALA A 462 12.35 17.60 -18.55
CA ALA A 462 11.32 17.89 -19.55
C ALA A 462 9.92 18.01 -18.90
N PRO A 463 9.05 18.88 -19.42
CA PRO A 463 7.64 18.85 -19.08
C PRO A 463 6.98 17.61 -19.69
N TYR A 464 5.98 17.08 -19.00
CA TYR A 464 5.08 16.04 -19.52
C TYR A 464 3.63 16.39 -19.17
N LYS A 465 2.71 15.66 -19.78
CA LYS A 465 1.28 15.78 -19.53
C LYS A 465 0.68 14.40 -19.54
N ALA A 466 -0.03 14.05 -18.47
CA ALA A 466 -0.76 12.78 -18.42
C ALA A 466 -1.87 12.73 -19.48
N ASP A 467 -2.10 11.54 -20.01
CA ASP A 467 -3.09 11.31 -21.05
C ASP A 467 -4.52 11.55 -20.56
N ASP A 468 -5.45 11.72 -21.50
CA ASP A 468 -6.90 11.87 -21.26
C ASP A 468 -7.31 12.97 -20.25
N GLY A 469 -6.42 13.91 -19.96
CA GLY A 469 -6.67 14.98 -18.99
C GLY A 469 -6.49 14.57 -17.54
N ALA A 470 -5.93 13.38 -17.26
CA ALA A 470 -5.72 12.87 -15.91
C ALA A 470 -4.91 13.85 -15.05
N ASN A 471 -5.44 14.21 -13.89
CA ASN A 471 -4.79 15.07 -12.90
C ASN A 471 -5.13 14.56 -11.51
N VAL A 472 -4.35 13.58 -11.03
CA VAL A 472 -4.62 12.82 -9.83
C VAL A 472 -3.81 13.40 -8.68
N ASP A 473 -4.50 14.06 -7.76
CA ASP A 473 -3.86 14.58 -6.55
C ASP A 473 -3.39 13.42 -5.67
N THR A 474 -2.31 13.65 -4.93
CA THR A 474 -1.99 12.80 -3.79
C THR A 474 -3.05 13.04 -2.73
N MET A 475 -3.72 11.99 -2.29
CA MET A 475 -4.80 11.99 -1.33
C MET A 475 -4.40 11.20 -0.09
N PHE A 476 -4.87 11.67 1.05
CA PHE A 476 -4.80 10.96 2.32
C PHE A 476 -6.22 10.67 2.80
N LEU A 477 -6.48 9.41 3.14
CA LEU A 477 -7.65 8.97 3.88
C LEU A 477 -7.19 8.59 5.29
N VAL A 478 -7.91 9.05 6.31
CA VAL A 478 -7.58 8.74 7.70
C VAL A 478 -8.75 8.03 8.35
N TYR A 479 -8.56 6.77 8.73
CA TYR A 479 -9.53 5.98 9.49
C TYR A 479 -9.16 5.99 10.96
N GLN A 480 -10.13 6.05 11.86
CA GLN A 480 -9.88 5.72 13.26
C GLN A 480 -10.16 4.23 13.47
N VAL A 481 -9.23 3.53 14.11
CA VAL A 481 -9.31 2.09 14.37
C VAL A 481 -8.92 1.77 15.81
N THR A 482 -9.51 0.72 16.38
CA THR A 482 -9.02 0.12 17.63
C THR A 482 -8.22 -1.12 17.30
N LEU A 483 -6.96 -1.18 17.75
CA LEU A 483 -6.00 -2.26 17.52
C LEU A 483 -5.43 -2.75 18.86
N PRO A 484 -6.15 -3.63 19.58
CA PRO A 484 -5.77 -4.04 20.93
C PRO A 484 -4.38 -4.66 21.00
N GLY A 485 -3.57 -4.22 21.96
CA GLY A 485 -2.27 -4.82 22.26
C GLY A 485 -1.12 -4.35 21.37
N LEU A 486 -1.37 -3.42 20.44
CA LEU A 486 -0.32 -2.79 19.64
C LEU A 486 0.60 -1.91 20.50
N ALA A 487 0.06 -1.16 21.46
CA ALA A 487 0.82 -0.27 22.36
C ALA A 487 1.66 -0.99 23.43
N LYS A 488 1.45 -2.30 23.62
CA LYS A 488 2.04 -3.08 24.73
C LYS A 488 3.28 -3.88 24.31
N LYS A 489 3.77 -3.71 23.08
CA LYS A 489 4.77 -4.59 22.45
C LYS A 489 6.03 -3.84 22.06
#